data_AF-A0A914W2R6-F1
#
_entry.id   AF-A0A914W2R6-F1
#
_cell.length_a   1.000
_cell.length_b   1.000
_cell.length_c   1.000
_cell.angle_alpha   90.00
_cell.angle_beta   90.00
_cell.angle_gamma   90.00
#
_symmetry.space_group_name_H-M   'P 1'
#
loop_
_entity.id
_entity.type
_entity.pdbx_description
1 polymer ?
#
loop_
_entity_poly.entity_id
_entity_poly.type
_entity_poly.pdbx_seq_one_letter_code
_entity_poly.pdbx_strand_id
1 'polypeptide(L)'
;MGRSIGWFDAFRDNGGPTWYGDNRTPVVVDTGTFAIVAVFSIFLLAFLIIMPGIRRQRLSSFVSVVLTLLVGATLLVCIHHPCWHEGEVRIYSTYRAFTADRMDAVLGVRVGLKYVNITLSSAPPPSSAVDDDEAVRRRRLHDVYRDLNFNERFRFTEVKSMERELHHALHKGLPYPILKVIEYLSVDRGGFVWGRQYRLAGYYACILLWYV
;
A
#
# COMPACT_ATOMS: atom_id res chain seq x y z
N MET A 1 -27.52 -35.51 30.99
CA MET A 1 -28.36 -34.65 30.13
C MET A 1 -27.61 -34.47 28.83
N GLY A 2 -27.91 -35.30 27.81
CA GLY A 2 -27.14 -35.35 26.57
C GLY A 2 -27.49 -34.16 25.67
N ARG A 3 -26.47 -33.40 25.24
CA ARG A 3 -26.62 -32.36 24.21
C ARG A 3 -26.89 -33.06 22.88
N SER A 4 -28.08 -32.84 22.31
CA SER A 4 -28.37 -33.20 20.93
C SER A 4 -27.50 -32.35 20.00
N ILE A 5 -26.62 -32.99 19.25
CA ILE A 5 -25.82 -32.37 18.19
C ILE A 5 -26.82 -31.84 17.14
N GLY A 6 -26.96 -30.51 17.07
CA GLY A 6 -27.77 -29.86 16.05
C GLY A 6 -27.07 -29.91 14.69
N TRP A 7 -27.85 -29.90 13.60
CA TRP A 7 -27.31 -29.87 12.23
C TRP A 7 -26.32 -28.70 12.00
N PHE A 8 -26.46 -27.61 12.75
CA PHE A 8 -25.55 -26.46 12.74
C PHE A 8 -24.22 -26.65 13.48
N ASP A 9 -24.03 -27.78 14.17
CA ASP A 9 -22.82 -28.10 14.93
C ASP A 9 -21.88 -29.08 14.17
N ALA A 10 -22.32 -29.57 13.02
CA ALA A 10 -21.48 -30.42 12.17
C ALA A 10 -20.24 -29.62 11.70
N PHE A 11 -19.05 -30.16 11.96
CA PHE A 11 -17.74 -29.57 11.65
C PHE A 11 -17.32 -28.35 12.48
N ARG A 12 -17.97 -28.10 13.63
CA ARG A 12 -17.54 -27.07 14.59
C ARG A 12 -16.92 -27.74 15.80
N ASP A 13 -15.63 -27.50 16.04
CA ASP A 13 -14.95 -28.14 17.18
C ASP A 13 -15.40 -27.62 18.56
N ASN A 14 -16.21 -26.54 18.65
CA ASN A 14 -16.51 -25.92 19.95
C ASN A 14 -17.90 -25.29 20.13
N GLY A 15 -18.85 -25.37 19.19
CA GLY A 15 -20.18 -24.76 19.32
C GLY A 15 -20.25 -23.24 19.64
N GLY A 16 -19.10 -22.58 19.80
CA GLY A 16 -18.95 -21.15 20.06
C GLY A 16 -19.15 -20.33 18.79
N PRO A 17 -19.18 -18.99 18.87
CA PRO A 17 -19.30 -18.13 17.71
C PRO A 17 -18.19 -18.43 16.68
N THR A 18 -18.45 -18.23 15.40
CA THR A 18 -17.43 -18.40 14.35
C THR A 18 -16.27 -17.44 14.62
N TRP A 19 -15.17 -17.96 15.16
CA TRP A 19 -13.94 -17.22 15.38
C TRP A 19 -13.03 -17.44 14.19
N TYR A 20 -13.02 -16.46 13.29
CA TYR A 20 -11.96 -16.30 12.32
C TYR A 20 -10.89 -15.48 13.05
N GLY A 21 -9.80 -16.11 13.49
CA GLY A 21 -8.70 -15.40 14.15
C GLY A 21 -8.11 -14.27 13.32
N ASP A 22 -7.07 -13.63 13.83
CA ASP A 22 -6.51 -12.42 13.21
C ASP A 22 -6.08 -12.66 11.75
N ASN A 23 -6.51 -11.74 10.88
CA ASN A 23 -6.17 -11.59 9.46
C ASN A 23 -5.62 -12.84 8.75
N ARG A 24 -6.52 -13.72 8.25
CA ARG A 24 -6.12 -14.95 7.53
C ARG A 24 -5.25 -14.74 6.30
N THR A 25 -5.35 -13.59 5.62
CA THR A 25 -4.51 -13.25 4.46
C THR A 25 -4.31 -11.72 4.39
N PRO A 26 -3.30 -11.15 5.06
CA PRO A 26 -2.95 -9.75 4.84
C PRO A 26 -2.56 -9.54 3.38
N VAL A 27 -2.97 -8.41 2.79
CA VAL A 27 -2.55 -8.05 1.43
C VAL A 27 -1.07 -7.69 1.48
N VAL A 28 -0.20 -8.64 1.13
CA VAL A 28 1.26 -8.46 1.14
C VAL A 28 1.72 -7.63 -0.07
N VAL A 29 1.03 -7.78 -1.21
CA VAL A 29 1.38 -7.13 -2.48
C VAL A 29 0.12 -6.58 -3.16
N ASP A 30 0.26 -5.43 -3.81
CA ASP A 30 -0.80 -4.87 -4.65
C ASP A 30 -1.23 -5.88 -5.73
N THR A 31 -2.52 -6.20 -5.76
CA THR A 31 -3.09 -7.25 -6.61
C THR A 31 -2.91 -6.95 -8.10
N GLY A 32 -2.96 -5.67 -8.49
CA GLY A 32 -2.74 -5.23 -9.87
C GLY A 32 -1.30 -5.48 -10.30
N THR A 33 -0.34 -5.05 -9.48
CA THR A 33 1.09 -5.28 -9.74
C THR A 33 1.41 -6.79 -9.82
N PHE A 34 0.86 -7.58 -8.90
CA PHE A 34 1.04 -9.04 -8.90
C PHE A 34 0.49 -9.69 -10.17
N ALA A 35 -0.71 -9.32 -10.60
CA ALA A 35 -1.33 -9.86 -11.82
C ALA A 35 -0.47 -9.60 -13.06
N ILE A 36 0.09 -8.40 -13.19
CA ILE A 36 0.99 -8.04 -14.30
C ILE A 36 2.22 -8.96 -14.29
N VAL A 37 2.92 -9.06 -13.15
CA VAL A 37 4.13 -9.90 -13.03
C VAL A 37 3.81 -11.37 -13.31
N ALA A 38 2.68 -11.88 -12.83
CA ALA A 38 2.25 -13.26 -13.06
C ALA A 38 2.05 -13.54 -14.56
N VAL A 39 1.37 -12.64 -15.28
CA VAL A 39 1.14 -12.79 -16.74
C VAL A 39 2.46 -12.84 -17.52
N PHE A 40 3.38 -11.90 -17.26
CA PHE A 40 4.70 -11.93 -17.91
C PHE A 40 5.53 -13.17 -17.55
N SER A 41 5.42 -13.63 -16.30
CA SER A 41 6.09 -14.86 -15.85
C SER A 41 5.58 -16.10 -16.57
N ILE A 42 4.27 -16.18 -16.85
CA ILE A 42 3.67 -17.28 -17.64
C ILE A 42 4.21 -17.25 -19.08
N PHE A 43 4.26 -16.08 -19.71
CA PHE A 43 4.83 -15.96 -21.06
C PHE A 43 6.31 -16.33 -21.10
N LEU A 44 7.09 -15.91 -20.11
CA LEU A 44 8.50 -16.29 -19.98
C LEU A 44 8.65 -17.81 -19.81
N LEU A 45 7.84 -18.43 -18.96
CA LEU A 45 7.87 -19.88 -18.74
C LEU A 45 7.50 -20.65 -20.01
N ALA A 46 6.44 -20.22 -20.71
CA ALA A 46 6.05 -20.82 -21.98
C ALA A 46 7.19 -20.74 -23.01
N PHE A 47 7.87 -19.60 -23.09
CA PHE A 47 9.03 -19.44 -23.95
C PHE A 47 10.20 -20.36 -23.55
N LEU A 48 10.47 -20.49 -22.25
CA LEU A 48 11.51 -21.39 -21.74
C LEU A 48 11.24 -22.86 -22.07
N ILE A 49 9.97 -23.29 -22.10
CA ILE A 49 9.58 -24.67 -22.49
C ILE A 49 9.82 -24.91 -23.99
N ILE A 50 9.57 -23.92 -24.84
CA ILE A 50 9.74 -24.03 -26.31
C ILE A 50 11.22 -23.92 -26.71
N MET A 51 12.02 -23.18 -25.93
CA MET A 51 13.42 -22.86 -26.22
C MET A 51 14.34 -24.04 -26.60
N PRO A 52 14.25 -25.24 -25.97
CA PRO A 52 15.07 -26.40 -26.36
C PRO A 52 14.90 -26.83 -27.83
N GLY A 53 13.74 -26.55 -28.43
CA GLY A 53 13.42 -26.88 -29.82
C GLY A 53 14.14 -26.00 -30.86
N ILE A 54 14.71 -24.85 -30.45
CA ILE A 54 15.39 -23.92 -31.36
C ILE A 54 16.78 -24.49 -31.70
N ARG A 55 17.06 -24.77 -32.98
CA ARG A 55 18.32 -25.43 -33.38
C ARG A 55 19.49 -24.47 -33.66
N ARG A 56 19.26 -23.20 -33.97
CA ARG A 56 20.29 -22.20 -34.34
C ARG A 56 19.96 -20.83 -33.74
N GLN A 57 20.97 -20.04 -33.38
CA GLN A 57 20.80 -18.68 -32.78
C GLN A 57 20.08 -18.61 -31.42
N ARG A 58 20.15 -19.68 -30.61
CA ARG A 58 19.45 -19.80 -29.30
C ARG A 58 19.60 -18.59 -28.39
N LEU A 59 20.83 -18.10 -28.20
CA LEU A 59 21.11 -16.98 -27.31
C LEU A 59 20.54 -15.65 -27.84
N SER A 60 20.65 -15.41 -29.14
CA SER A 60 20.13 -14.18 -29.75
C SER A 60 18.60 -14.12 -29.66
N SER A 61 17.92 -15.23 -29.98
CA SER A 61 16.47 -15.34 -29.84
C SER A 61 16.03 -15.24 -28.37
N PHE A 62 16.78 -15.85 -27.45
CA PHE A 62 16.52 -15.76 -26.02
C PHE A 62 16.61 -14.32 -25.51
N VAL A 63 17.74 -13.65 -25.76
CA VAL A 63 17.97 -12.28 -25.31
C VAL A 63 16.92 -11.34 -25.91
N SER A 64 16.60 -11.47 -27.20
CA SER A 64 15.58 -10.66 -27.86
C SER A 64 14.21 -10.79 -27.20
N VAL A 65 13.73 -12.03 -26.99
CA VAL A 65 12.41 -12.27 -26.38
C VAL A 65 12.37 -11.86 -24.91
N VAL A 66 13.43 -12.11 -24.15
CA VAL A 66 13.50 -11.69 -22.75
C VAL A 66 13.51 -10.17 -22.63
N LEU A 67 14.26 -9.48 -23.50
CA LEU A 67 14.28 -8.02 -23.51
C LEU A 67 12.91 -7.43 -23.87
N THR A 68 12.21 -7.96 -24.87
CA THR A 68 10.88 -7.45 -25.23
C THR A 68 9.86 -7.70 -24.13
N LEU A 69 9.87 -8.88 -23.49
CA LEU A 69 9.03 -9.17 -22.33
C LEU A 69 9.36 -8.26 -21.15
N LEU A 70 10.65 -8.00 -20.88
CA LEU A 70 11.07 -7.14 -19.78
C LEU A 70 10.69 -5.68 -20.03
N VAL A 71 10.83 -5.17 -21.26
CA VAL A 71 10.36 -3.82 -21.62
C VAL A 71 8.85 -3.71 -21.43
N GLY A 72 8.07 -4.68 -21.92
CA GLY A 72 6.62 -4.70 -21.70
C GLY A 72 6.23 -4.75 -20.22
N ALA A 73 6.91 -5.60 -19.44
CA ALA A 73 6.66 -5.73 -18.00
C ALA A 73 6.99 -4.45 -17.24
N THR A 74 8.14 -3.85 -17.51
CA THR A 74 8.57 -2.61 -16.85
C THR A 74 7.64 -1.44 -17.18
N LEU A 75 7.18 -1.29 -18.42
CA LEU A 75 6.19 -0.27 -18.80
C LEU A 75 4.89 -0.41 -18.00
N LEU A 76 4.32 -1.62 -17.95
CA LEU A 76 3.07 -1.86 -17.22
C LEU A 76 3.23 -1.69 -15.71
N VAL A 77 4.35 -2.13 -15.13
CA VAL A 77 4.65 -1.90 -13.72
C VAL A 77 4.78 -0.40 -13.43
N CYS A 78 5.49 0.37 -14.25
CA CYS A 78 5.63 1.82 -14.08
C CYS A 78 4.28 2.57 -14.13
N ILE A 79 3.32 2.07 -14.91
CA ILE A 79 1.97 2.66 -14.99
C ILE A 79 1.15 2.39 -13.71
N HIS A 80 1.28 1.19 -13.14
CA HIS A 80 0.41 0.71 -12.06
C HIS A 80 1.01 0.85 -10.66
N HIS A 81 2.32 0.80 -10.53
CA HIS A 81 3.03 0.82 -9.24
C HIS A 81 3.33 2.26 -8.78
N PRO A 82 3.14 2.61 -7.49
CA PRO A 82 3.26 3.99 -7.00
C PRO A 82 4.69 4.31 -6.53
N CYS A 83 5.69 4.14 -7.40
CA CYS A 83 7.10 4.37 -7.07
C CYS A 83 7.71 5.61 -7.75
N TRP A 84 6.88 6.61 -8.11
CA TRP A 84 7.36 7.80 -8.80
C TRP A 84 8.00 8.81 -7.85
N HIS A 85 7.46 8.92 -6.63
CA HIS A 85 8.03 9.73 -5.58
C HIS A 85 7.71 9.09 -4.24
N GLU A 86 8.72 8.83 -3.42
CA GLU A 86 8.56 8.22 -2.10
C GLU A 86 9.23 9.11 -1.05
N GLY A 87 8.57 9.27 0.10
CA GLY A 87 9.12 9.93 1.27
C GLY A 87 8.65 9.23 2.53
N GLU A 88 9.57 8.97 3.45
CA GLU A 88 9.31 8.31 4.72
C GLU A 88 9.88 9.15 5.85
N VAL A 89 9.09 9.37 6.89
CA VAL A 89 9.48 10.20 8.03
C VAL A 89 8.95 9.62 9.34
N ARG A 90 9.81 9.60 10.35
CA ARG A 90 9.41 9.27 11.72
C ARG A 90 8.79 10.50 12.38
N ILE A 91 7.58 10.33 12.89
CA ILE A 91 6.79 11.40 13.50
C ILE A 91 6.35 11.01 14.91
N TYR A 92 6.25 12.02 15.78
CA TYR A 92 5.64 11.90 17.09
C TYR A 92 4.38 12.77 17.13
N SER A 93 3.22 12.14 16.99
CA SER A 93 1.96 12.86 16.74
C SER A 93 0.75 12.21 17.38
N THR A 94 -0.32 13.00 17.53
CA THR A 94 -1.61 12.52 18.04
C THR A 94 -2.27 11.60 17.01
N TYR A 95 -2.72 10.44 17.45
CA TYR A 95 -3.30 9.41 16.58
C TYR A 95 -4.79 9.66 16.26
N ARG A 96 -5.61 9.84 17.30
CA ARG A 96 -7.09 9.81 17.21
C ARG A 96 -7.72 11.00 17.95
N ALA A 97 -8.91 11.39 17.49
CA ALA A 97 -9.75 12.37 18.16
C ALA A 97 -10.06 11.99 19.61
N PHE A 98 -10.27 13.00 20.46
CA PHE A 98 -10.65 12.86 21.88
C PHE A 98 -9.61 12.18 22.78
N THR A 99 -8.36 12.00 22.31
CA THR A 99 -7.27 11.49 23.14
C THR A 99 -6.03 12.37 22.96
N ALA A 100 -5.35 12.70 24.05
CA ALA A 100 -4.10 13.46 24.02
C ALA A 100 -2.85 12.58 23.82
N ASP A 101 -3.06 11.27 23.63
CA ASP A 101 -2.00 10.31 23.44
C ASP A 101 -1.32 10.51 22.10
N ARG A 102 0.02 10.50 22.16
CA ARG A 102 0.90 10.64 21.02
C ARG A 102 1.55 9.31 20.75
N MET A 103 1.60 8.93 19.50
CA MET A 103 2.29 7.73 19.05
C MET A 103 3.55 8.12 18.28
N ASP A 104 4.58 7.30 18.44
CA ASP A 104 5.77 7.32 17.61
C ASP A 104 5.51 6.40 16.42
N ALA A 105 5.45 6.98 15.23
CA ALA A 105 5.02 6.29 14.03
C ALA A 105 5.89 6.68 12.84
N VAL A 106 6.00 5.78 11.88
CA VAL A 106 6.60 6.06 10.59
C VAL A 106 5.49 6.37 9.59
N LEU A 107 5.53 7.59 9.06
CA LEU A 107 4.62 8.07 8.03
C LEU A 107 5.34 8.01 6.68
N GLY A 108 4.83 7.16 5.81
CA GLY A 108 5.29 7.03 4.44
C GLY A 108 4.27 7.59 3.44
N VAL A 109 4.76 8.27 2.42
CA VAL A 109 3.97 8.78 1.30
C VAL A 109 4.60 8.30 0.01
N ARG A 110 3.83 7.55 -0.78
CA ARG A 110 4.23 6.97 -2.07
C ARG A 110 3.32 7.49 -3.16
N VAL A 111 3.80 8.42 -3.95
CA VAL A 111 3.06 9.05 -5.05
C VAL A 111 3.26 8.22 -6.32
N GLY A 112 2.15 7.80 -6.92
CA GLY A 112 2.11 7.21 -8.27
C GLY A 112 1.55 8.20 -9.31
N LEU A 113 1.25 7.69 -10.51
CA LEU A 113 0.70 8.51 -11.60
C LEU A 113 -0.77 8.88 -11.40
N LYS A 114 -1.56 7.98 -10.79
CA LYS A 114 -3.02 8.11 -10.68
C LYS A 114 -3.51 8.22 -9.23
N TYR A 115 -2.70 7.78 -8.29
CA TYR A 115 -3.05 7.68 -6.88
C TYR A 115 -1.81 7.85 -6.01
N VAL A 116 -2.03 8.20 -4.75
CA VAL A 116 -1.02 8.27 -3.69
C VAL A 116 -1.36 7.24 -2.63
N ASN A 117 -0.36 6.48 -2.19
CA ASN A 117 -0.47 5.59 -1.04
C ASN A 117 0.14 6.28 0.17
N ILE A 118 -0.61 6.32 1.27
CA ILE A 118 -0.15 6.87 2.54
C ILE A 118 -0.14 5.73 3.54
N THR A 119 1.04 5.49 4.10
CA THR A 119 1.29 4.42 5.06
C THR A 119 1.58 5.01 6.43
N LEU A 120 1.03 4.41 7.48
CA LEU A 120 1.28 4.81 8.85
C LEU A 120 1.47 3.54 9.69
N SER A 121 2.69 3.33 10.16
CA SER A 121 3.07 2.17 10.97
C SER A 121 3.69 2.61 12.30
N SER A 122 3.54 1.79 13.33
CA SER A 122 4.18 2.01 14.63
C SER A 122 5.71 1.90 14.52
N ALA A 123 6.44 2.87 15.08
CA ALA A 123 7.90 2.84 15.10
C ALA A 123 8.41 2.26 16.43
N PRO A 124 9.37 1.31 16.41
CA PRO A 124 9.94 0.80 17.66
C PRO A 124 10.66 1.93 18.42
N PRO A 125 10.51 2.01 19.75
CA PRO A 125 11.21 3.00 20.54
C PRO A 125 12.73 2.78 20.44
N PRO A 126 13.55 3.85 20.43
CA PRO A 126 15.00 3.72 20.36
C PRO A 126 15.54 2.93 21.56
N SER A 127 16.47 2.01 21.30
CA SER A 127 17.06 1.11 22.31
C SER A 127 17.90 1.82 23.37
N SER A 128 18.30 3.07 23.11
CA SER A 128 19.10 3.92 24.01
C SER A 128 18.26 4.86 24.89
N ALA A 129 16.93 4.71 24.90
CA ALA A 129 16.08 5.51 25.78
C ALA A 129 16.41 5.17 27.25
N VAL A 130 16.80 6.20 28.01
CA VAL A 130 16.88 6.15 29.47
C VAL A 130 15.49 5.79 30.00
N ASP A 131 15.42 4.93 31.02
CA ASP A 131 14.17 4.51 31.68
C ASP A 131 13.56 5.69 32.46
N ASP A 132 13.03 6.67 31.73
CA ASP A 132 12.19 7.73 32.24
C ASP A 132 10.71 7.32 32.16
N ASP A 133 9.85 7.92 32.99
CA ASP A 133 8.40 7.65 32.99
C ASP A 133 7.76 7.83 31.60
N GLU A 134 8.29 8.74 30.77
CA GLU A 134 7.84 8.92 29.39
C GLU A 134 8.26 7.76 28.47
N ALA A 135 9.45 7.20 28.65
CA ALA A 135 9.94 6.05 27.89
C ALA A 135 9.08 4.80 28.19
N VAL A 136 8.72 4.59 29.46
CA VAL A 136 7.79 3.54 29.89
C VAL A 136 6.41 3.74 29.24
N ARG A 137 5.89 4.98 29.20
CA ARG A 137 4.61 5.29 28.54
C ARG A 137 4.66 5.01 27.04
N ARG A 138 5.73 5.42 26.35
CA ARG A 138 5.91 5.16 24.91
C ARG A 138 5.97 3.66 24.60
N ARG A 139 6.65 2.87 25.43
CA ARG A 139 6.71 1.41 25.26
C ARG A 139 5.32 0.77 25.42
N ARG A 140 4.54 1.18 26.42
CA ARG A 140 3.14 0.71 26.58
C ARG A 140 2.28 1.06 25.36
N LEU A 141 2.38 2.29 24.86
CA LEU A 141 1.64 2.72 23.67
C LEU A 141 2.10 1.97 22.42
N HIS A 142 3.40 1.73 22.26
CA HIS A 142 3.94 0.91 21.18
C HIS A 142 3.37 -0.52 21.22
N ASP A 143 3.23 -1.14 22.39
CA ASP A 143 2.63 -2.46 22.51
C ASP A 143 1.13 -2.47 22.15
N VAL A 144 0.40 -1.41 22.49
CA VAL A 144 -1.01 -1.24 22.09
C VAL A 144 -1.15 -1.04 20.58
N TYR A 145 -0.21 -0.33 19.95
CA TYR A 145 -0.25 -0.01 18.52
C TYR A 145 0.67 -0.88 17.67
N ARG A 146 1.19 -1.99 18.21
CA ARG A 146 2.19 -2.83 17.53
C ARG A 146 1.70 -3.31 16.16
N ASP A 147 0.44 -3.70 16.09
CA ASP A 147 -0.17 -4.26 14.87
C ASP A 147 -0.88 -3.19 14.02
N LEU A 148 -0.68 -1.91 14.36
CA LEU A 148 -1.29 -0.79 13.67
C LEU A 148 -0.50 -0.47 12.39
N ASN A 149 -0.99 -0.99 11.27
CA ASN A 149 -0.44 -0.75 9.95
C ASN A 149 -1.52 -0.25 9.00
N PHE A 150 -1.54 1.06 8.76
CA PHE A 150 -2.40 1.66 7.76
C PHE A 150 -1.68 1.74 6.41
N ASN A 151 -2.41 1.42 5.35
CA ASN A 151 -1.99 1.60 3.96
C ASN A 151 -3.20 2.06 3.15
N GLU A 152 -3.42 3.36 3.12
CA GLU A 152 -4.58 3.97 2.47
C GLU A 152 -4.22 4.50 1.10
N ARG A 153 -5.06 4.23 0.11
CA ARG A 153 -4.87 4.64 -1.29
C ARG A 153 -5.86 5.73 -1.64
N PHE A 154 -5.36 6.89 -2.07
CA PHE A 154 -6.17 8.04 -2.49
C PHE A 154 -5.96 8.33 -3.97
N ARG A 155 -7.04 8.35 -4.75
CA ARG A 155 -6.98 8.61 -6.19
C ARG A 155 -7.06 10.10 -6.47
N PHE A 156 -6.22 10.59 -7.40
CA PHE A 156 -6.20 12.01 -7.76
C PHE A 156 -6.32 12.29 -9.26
N THR A 157 -6.89 11.36 -10.04
CA THR A 157 -7.01 11.49 -11.50
C THR A 157 -7.88 12.67 -11.95
N GLU A 158 -8.94 12.99 -11.21
CA GLU A 158 -9.88 14.06 -11.56
C GLU A 158 -9.62 15.33 -10.75
N VAL A 159 -10.03 16.50 -11.26
CA VAL A 159 -9.79 17.79 -10.58
C VAL A 159 -10.36 17.82 -9.16
N LYS A 160 -11.59 17.30 -8.97
CA LYS A 160 -12.27 17.24 -7.67
C LYS A 160 -12.12 15.89 -6.96
N SER A 161 -11.26 14.99 -7.43
CA SER A 161 -11.10 13.68 -6.78
C SER A 161 -10.48 13.81 -5.40
N MET A 162 -9.45 14.64 -5.26
CA MET A 162 -8.74 14.78 -3.98
C MET A 162 -9.59 15.35 -2.84
N GLU A 163 -10.43 16.35 -3.13
CA GLU A 163 -11.36 16.92 -2.14
C GLU A 163 -12.40 15.89 -1.68
N ARG A 164 -12.91 15.07 -2.61
CA ARG A 164 -13.84 13.97 -2.29
C ARG A 164 -13.17 12.88 -1.45
N GLU A 165 -11.94 12.51 -1.80
CA GLU A 165 -11.16 11.55 -1.03
C GLU A 165 -10.86 12.06 0.39
N LEU A 166 -10.57 13.36 0.55
CA LEU A 166 -10.42 13.98 1.86
C LEU A 166 -11.73 13.89 2.67
N HIS A 167 -12.86 14.25 2.07
CA HIS A 167 -14.16 14.18 2.74
C HIS A 167 -14.49 12.73 3.16
N HIS A 168 -14.22 11.77 2.28
CA HIS A 168 -14.40 10.35 2.57
C HIS A 168 -13.47 9.86 3.70
N ALA A 169 -12.21 10.27 3.69
CA ALA A 169 -11.23 9.98 4.74
C ALA A 169 -11.65 10.53 6.11
N LEU A 170 -12.22 11.74 6.14
CA LEU A 170 -12.76 12.37 7.35
C LEU A 170 -13.97 11.58 7.88
N HIS A 171 -14.90 11.19 7.01
CA HIS A 171 -16.04 10.36 7.39
C HIS A 171 -15.64 8.95 7.89
N LYS A 172 -14.58 8.37 7.32
CA LYS A 172 -14.00 7.09 7.75
C LYS A 172 -13.30 7.20 9.12
N GLY A 173 -12.95 8.42 9.54
CA GLY A 173 -12.25 8.66 10.80
C GLY A 173 -10.79 8.19 10.77
N LEU A 174 -10.09 8.40 9.64
CA LEU A 174 -8.68 8.03 9.52
C LEU A 174 -7.79 8.77 10.54
N PRO A 175 -6.62 8.21 10.88
CA PRO A 175 -5.68 8.86 11.80
C PRO A 175 -5.28 10.26 11.35
N TYR A 176 -5.10 11.17 12.31
CA TYR A 176 -4.76 12.57 12.01
C TYR A 176 -3.53 12.75 11.10
N PRO A 177 -2.43 11.98 11.24
CA PRO A 177 -1.28 12.13 10.35
C PRO A 177 -1.61 11.88 8.88
N ILE A 178 -2.45 10.86 8.59
CA ILE A 178 -2.90 10.56 7.22
C ILE A 178 -3.76 11.70 6.70
N LEU A 179 -4.74 12.14 7.51
CA LEU A 179 -5.63 13.25 7.17
C LEU A 179 -4.84 14.53 6.87
N LYS A 180 -3.78 14.80 7.63
CA LYS A 180 -2.95 15.98 7.41
C LYS A 180 -2.25 15.96 6.06
N VAL A 181 -1.71 14.81 5.65
CA VAL A 181 -1.05 14.67 4.33
C VAL A 181 -2.05 14.88 3.19
N ILE A 182 -3.23 14.26 3.25
CA ILE A 182 -4.24 14.45 2.21
C ILE A 182 -4.81 15.87 2.18
N GLU A 183 -4.94 16.52 3.35
CA GLU A 183 -5.28 17.93 3.43
C GLU A 183 -4.26 18.79 2.66
N TYR A 184 -2.96 18.60 2.90
CA TYR A 184 -1.90 19.30 2.17
C TYR A 184 -1.93 19.06 0.65
N LEU A 185 -2.25 17.83 0.23
CA LEU A 185 -2.36 17.53 -1.19
C LEU A 185 -3.63 18.16 -1.81
N SER A 186 -4.72 18.25 -1.06
CA SER A 186 -5.99 18.81 -1.54
C SER A 186 -6.02 20.34 -1.63
N VAL A 187 -5.19 21.03 -0.84
CA VAL A 187 -5.13 22.49 -0.81
C VAL A 187 -4.46 23.00 -2.08
N ASP A 188 -5.11 23.99 -2.72
CA ASP A 188 -4.64 24.62 -3.96
C ASP A 188 -4.39 26.14 -3.78
N ARG A 189 -4.18 26.58 -2.53
CA ARG A 189 -4.02 28.00 -2.13
C ARG A 189 -2.75 28.19 -1.28
N GLY A 190 -2.20 29.42 -1.28
CA GLY A 190 -1.08 29.79 -0.40
C GLY A 190 0.30 29.28 -0.83
N GLY A 191 0.51 29.00 -2.12
CA GLY A 191 1.80 28.50 -2.64
C GLY A 191 1.96 26.99 -2.57
N PHE A 192 1.07 26.28 -1.88
CA PHE A 192 1.00 24.83 -1.85
C PHE A 192 0.05 24.36 -2.96
N VAL A 193 0.63 23.94 -4.08
CA VAL A 193 -0.10 23.54 -5.32
C VAL A 193 0.28 22.11 -5.72
N TRP A 194 0.79 21.34 -4.76
CA TRP A 194 1.36 20.02 -5.00
C TRP A 194 0.34 19.07 -5.61
N GLY A 195 -0.91 19.09 -5.13
CA GLY A 195 -1.91 18.18 -5.66
C GLY A 195 -2.23 18.40 -7.13
N ARG A 196 -2.32 19.66 -7.58
CA ARG A 196 -2.50 19.99 -8.99
C ARG A 196 -1.28 19.62 -9.82
N GLN A 197 -0.08 19.89 -9.32
CA GLN A 197 1.17 19.57 -10.03
C GLN A 197 1.35 18.06 -10.20
N TYR A 198 1.16 17.26 -9.15
CA TYR A 198 1.24 15.80 -9.23
C TYR A 198 0.18 15.22 -10.16
N ARG A 199 -1.04 15.77 -10.16
CA ARG A 199 -2.10 15.36 -11.09
C ARG A 199 -1.72 15.61 -12.55
N LEU A 200 -1.21 16.80 -12.87
CA LEU A 200 -0.79 17.13 -14.23
C LEU A 200 0.40 16.28 -14.68
N ALA A 201 1.43 16.17 -13.84
CA ALA A 201 2.60 15.34 -14.11
C ALA A 201 2.21 13.87 -14.34
N GLY A 202 1.36 13.33 -13.46
CA GLY A 202 0.84 11.96 -13.58
C GLY A 202 0.01 11.74 -14.84
N TYR A 203 -0.82 12.71 -15.23
CA TYR A 203 -1.62 12.65 -16.45
C TYR A 203 -0.75 12.58 -17.71
N TYR A 204 0.22 13.49 -17.88
CA TYR A 204 1.09 13.50 -19.06
C TYR A 204 2.04 12.31 -19.10
N ALA A 205 2.65 11.93 -17.96
CA ALA A 205 3.51 10.76 -17.90
C ALA A 205 2.73 9.47 -18.20
N CYS A 206 1.49 9.34 -17.72
CA CYS A 206 0.63 8.22 -18.07
C CYS A 206 0.34 8.16 -19.58
N ILE A 207 0.04 9.29 -20.24
CA ILE A 207 -0.18 9.32 -21.69
C ILE A 207 1.07 8.88 -22.45
N LEU A 208 2.25 9.40 -22.07
CA LEU A 208 3.51 9.03 -22.71
C LEU A 208 3.80 7.53 -22.57
N LEU A 209 3.60 6.96 -21.39
CA LEU A 209 3.84 5.53 -21.14
C LEU A 209 2.85 4.61 -21.86
N TRP A 210 1.64 5.08 -22.16
CA TRP A 210 0.67 4.32 -22.95
C TRP A 210 0.90 4.40 -24.46
N TYR A 211 1.58 5.45 -24.91
CA TYR A 211 1.82 5.68 -26.34
C TYR A 211 3.13 5.06 -26.85
N VAL A 212 4.10 4.82 -25.95
CA VAL A 212 5.32 4.05 -26.23
C VAL A 212 5.00 2.59 -26.52
#